data_AF-A0A7L0JJ17-F1
#
_entry.id   AF-A0A7L0JJ17-F1
#
_cell.length_a   1.000
_cell.length_b   1.000
_cell.length_c   1.000
_cell.angle_alpha   90.00
_cell.angle_beta   90.00
_cell.angle_gamma   90.00
#
_symmetry.space_group_name_H-M   'P 1'
#
loop_
_entity.id
_entity.type
_entity.pdbx_description
1 polymer ?
#
loop_
_entity_poly.entity_id
_entity_poly.type
_entity_poly.pdbx_seq_one_letter_code
_entity_poly.pdbx_strand_id
1 'polypeptide(L)'
;LSGASPFLGETKQETLANITAVNYDFDEEFFSNTSDLAKDFIQKLLVKDTRKRLTIQEALSHPWITLKEETRVQEHKKVGSTQLKTKRLREYTIKCHSSMPPNNTYINFERFARIVEDISRTERGCGVLATSRDSLQEDIDALLSIYNEKEAWYKEENESVRHKLSQLKYECRKIESLRRHLQEEIKAVDTSLTGVAGKYTGLQGQYESLRQELSEELKWIQDLMSSFQLENEFCVNRNFDSVFSKDVNESLRELLNRSRCEEFLAGLNLGVAESHQ
;
A
#
# COMPACT_ATOMS: atom_id res chain seq x y z
N LEU A 1 7.70 -35.55 16.43
CA LEU A 1 6.35 -36.04 16.77
C LEU A 1 5.73 -36.73 15.57
N SER A 2 5.45 -36.07 14.45
CA SER A 2 5.03 -36.77 13.22
C SER A 2 5.59 -36.18 11.92
N GLY A 3 5.88 -34.87 11.91
CA GLY A 3 6.35 -34.16 10.71
C GLY A 3 5.23 -33.71 9.77
N ALA A 4 3.99 -34.11 10.03
CA ALA A 4 2.79 -33.70 9.31
C ALA A 4 1.86 -32.86 10.21
N SER A 5 1.09 -31.96 9.58
CA SER A 5 0.09 -31.13 10.28
C SER A 5 -1.17 -31.94 10.58
N PRO A 6 -1.73 -31.90 11.81
CA PRO A 6 -3.03 -32.51 12.12
C PRO A 6 -4.21 -31.94 11.30
N PHE A 7 -4.04 -30.77 10.68
CA PHE A 7 -5.08 -30.11 9.89
C PHE A 7 -4.95 -30.36 8.37
N LEU A 8 -3.96 -31.15 7.95
CA LEU A 8 -3.63 -31.34 6.55
C LEU A 8 -4.82 -31.95 5.79
N GLY A 9 -5.29 -31.24 4.76
CA GLY A 9 -6.27 -31.75 3.80
C GLY A 9 -5.63 -31.98 2.43
N GLU A 10 -6.38 -32.59 1.49
CA GLU A 10 -5.92 -32.87 0.12
C GLU A 10 -5.60 -31.58 -0.65
N THR A 11 -6.26 -30.48 -0.30
CA THR A 11 -6.01 -29.14 -0.86
C THR A 11 -5.67 -28.10 0.21
N LYS A 12 -5.03 -27.01 -0.23
CA LYS A 12 -4.76 -25.85 0.65
C LYS A 12 -6.04 -25.24 1.22
N GLN A 13 -7.10 -25.22 0.41
CA GLN A 13 -8.39 -24.66 0.83
C GLN A 13 -9.04 -25.51 1.92
N GLU A 14 -8.98 -26.83 1.78
CA GLU A 14 -9.44 -27.77 2.80
C GLU A 14 -8.62 -27.66 4.10
N THR A 15 -7.30 -27.56 3.99
CA THR A 15 -6.42 -27.33 5.14
C THR A 15 -6.81 -26.06 5.91
N LEU A 16 -7.10 -24.96 5.22
CA LEU A 16 -7.55 -23.72 5.85
C LEU A 16 -8.94 -23.85 6.48
N ALA A 17 -9.84 -24.60 5.84
CA ALA A 17 -11.17 -24.89 6.40
C ALA A 17 -11.05 -25.70 7.70
N ASN A 18 -10.18 -26.71 7.72
CA ASN A 18 -9.88 -27.54 8.90
C ASN A 18 -9.33 -26.70 10.05
N ILE A 19 -8.38 -25.80 9.79
CA ILE A 19 -7.85 -24.86 10.80
C ILE A 19 -8.97 -23.97 11.36
N THR A 20 -9.80 -23.41 10.48
CA THR A 20 -10.88 -22.49 10.87
C THR A 20 -11.97 -23.19 11.70
N ALA A 21 -12.27 -24.44 11.35
CA ALA A 21 -13.21 -25.28 12.08
C ALA A 21 -12.61 -25.86 13.37
N VAL A 22 -11.28 -25.84 13.52
CA VAL A 22 -10.54 -26.63 14.51
C VAL A 22 -10.88 -28.12 14.36
N ASN A 23 -10.96 -28.58 13.11
CA ASN A 23 -11.22 -29.95 12.72
C ASN A 23 -9.89 -30.60 12.33
N TYR A 24 -9.39 -31.49 13.17
CA TYR A 24 -8.12 -32.19 12.96
C TYR A 24 -8.25 -33.64 13.43
N ASP A 25 -7.42 -34.50 12.86
CA ASP A 25 -7.26 -35.88 13.27
C ASP A 25 -5.76 -36.21 13.42
N PHE A 26 -5.50 -37.40 13.95
CA PHE A 26 -4.14 -37.92 14.10
C PHE A 26 -4.00 -39.15 13.21
N ASP A 27 -3.84 -38.90 11.92
CA ASP A 27 -3.63 -39.94 10.92
C ASP A 27 -2.55 -40.95 11.36
N GLU A 28 -2.90 -42.23 11.37
CA GLU A 28 -2.03 -43.31 11.85
C GLU A 28 -0.73 -43.41 11.03
N GLU A 29 -0.76 -43.04 9.74
CA GLU A 29 0.43 -43.07 8.88
C GLU A 29 1.53 -42.14 9.44
N PHE A 30 1.15 -40.97 9.95
CA PHE A 30 2.09 -39.96 10.45
C PHE A 30 2.26 -39.99 11.97
N PHE A 31 1.22 -40.39 12.71
CA PHE A 31 1.17 -40.31 14.17
C PHE A 31 1.29 -41.67 14.90
N SER A 32 1.62 -42.75 14.19
CA SER A 32 1.89 -44.08 14.77
C SER A 32 2.98 -44.05 15.86
N ASN A 33 4.06 -43.29 15.64
CA ASN A 33 5.18 -43.17 16.59
C ASN A 33 4.99 -42.05 17.63
N THR A 34 3.83 -41.37 17.63
CA THR A 34 3.51 -40.33 18.61
C THR A 34 2.81 -40.95 19.81
N SER A 35 3.34 -40.74 21.02
CA SER A 35 2.72 -41.26 22.24
C SER A 35 1.34 -40.65 22.49
N ASP A 36 0.45 -41.42 23.12
CA ASP A 36 -0.91 -40.97 23.45
C ASP A 36 -0.90 -39.75 24.36
N LEU A 37 0.06 -39.65 25.28
CA LEU A 37 0.27 -38.47 26.12
C LEU A 37 0.58 -37.20 25.30
N ALA A 38 1.28 -37.35 24.16
CA ALA A 38 1.52 -36.23 23.25
C ALA A 38 0.25 -35.84 22.49
N LYS A 39 -0.53 -36.83 22.03
CA LYS A 39 -1.80 -36.57 21.34
C LYS A 39 -2.78 -35.86 22.26
N ASP A 40 -2.91 -36.32 23.51
CA ASP A 40 -3.73 -35.69 24.55
C ASP A 40 -3.28 -34.25 24.85
N PHE A 41 -1.97 -34.02 24.93
CA PHE A 41 -1.43 -32.68 25.10
C PHE A 41 -1.80 -31.73 23.95
N ILE A 42 -1.64 -32.19 22.71
CA ILE A 42 -1.98 -31.41 21.51
C ILE A 42 -3.48 -31.13 21.48
N GLN A 43 -4.34 -32.10 21.84
CA GLN A 43 -5.79 -31.92 21.88
C GLN A 43 -6.21 -30.81 22.85
N LYS A 44 -5.59 -30.75 24.02
CA LYS A 44 -5.87 -29.72 25.04
C LYS A 44 -5.36 -28.32 24.67
N LEU A 45 -4.47 -28.22 23.68
CA LEU A 45 -4.00 -26.95 23.11
C LEU A 45 -4.84 -26.49 21.92
N LEU A 46 -5.26 -27.42 21.05
CA LEU A 46 -6.04 -27.14 19.85
C LEU A 46 -7.54 -27.06 20.14
N VAL A 47 -7.92 -26.21 21.10
CA VAL A 47 -9.33 -25.96 21.47
C VAL A 47 -9.79 -24.63 20.88
N LYS A 48 -10.99 -24.63 20.27
CA LYS A 48 -11.62 -23.44 19.65
C LYS A 48 -11.92 -22.34 20.66
N ASP A 49 -12.44 -22.72 21.82
CA ASP A 49 -12.66 -21.80 22.94
C ASP A 49 -11.33 -21.55 23.68
N THR A 50 -10.85 -20.32 23.59
CA THR A 50 -9.57 -19.91 24.20
C THR A 50 -9.59 -20.00 25.72
N ARG A 51 -10.76 -19.95 26.38
CA ARG A 51 -10.88 -20.07 27.85
C ARG A 51 -10.75 -21.50 28.35
N LYS A 52 -10.95 -22.48 27.47
CA LYS A 52 -10.83 -23.91 27.77
C LYS A 52 -9.46 -24.48 27.35
N ARG A 53 -8.67 -23.69 26.64
CA ARG A 53 -7.30 -24.04 26.26
C ARG A 53 -6.40 -24.02 27.49
N LEU A 54 -5.48 -24.98 27.59
CA LEU A 54 -4.50 -24.97 28.67
C LEU A 54 -3.75 -23.64 28.72
N THR A 55 -3.66 -23.09 29.93
CA THR A 55 -2.74 -22.00 30.22
C THR A 55 -1.30 -22.51 30.15
N ILE A 56 -0.33 -21.60 30.06
CA ILE A 56 1.10 -21.94 30.01
C ILE A 56 1.51 -22.78 31.22
N GLN A 57 1.02 -22.43 32.42
CA GLN A 57 1.33 -23.14 33.65
C GLN A 57 0.77 -24.58 33.64
N GLU A 58 -0.49 -24.74 33.21
CA GLU A 58 -1.11 -26.06 33.09
C GLU A 58 -0.45 -26.91 32.00
N ALA A 59 -0.07 -26.29 30.88
CA ALA A 59 0.64 -26.97 29.80
C ALA A 59 2.00 -27.48 30.26
N LEU A 60 2.78 -26.67 31.01
CA LEU A 60 4.06 -27.08 31.57
C LEU A 60 3.92 -28.21 32.61
N SER A 61 2.79 -28.27 33.32
CA SER A 61 2.51 -29.34 34.28
C SER A 61 2.02 -30.65 33.64
N HIS A 62 1.81 -30.68 32.32
CA HIS A 62 1.25 -31.85 31.65
C HIS A 62 2.19 -33.07 31.72
N PRO A 63 1.68 -34.30 31.96
CA PRO A 63 2.50 -35.51 32.05
C PRO A 63 3.43 -35.74 30.86
N TRP A 64 3.04 -35.30 29.65
CA TRP A 64 3.89 -35.41 28.47
C TRP A 64 5.18 -34.57 28.56
N ILE A 65 5.16 -33.45 29.27
CA ILE A 65 6.31 -32.56 29.49
C ILE A 65 7.09 -33.02 30.73
N THR A 66 6.42 -33.30 31.83
CA THR A 66 7.05 -33.61 33.13
C THR A 66 7.71 -34.99 33.18
N LEU A 67 7.16 -36.01 32.50
CA LEU A 67 7.74 -37.37 32.50
C LEU A 67 9.13 -37.42 31.86
N LYS A 68 9.44 -36.50 30.93
CA LYS A 68 10.78 -36.37 30.31
C LYS A 68 11.83 -35.81 31.27
N GLU A 69 11.44 -35.04 32.28
CA GLU A 69 12.37 -34.52 33.29
C GLU A 69 12.72 -35.61 34.31
N GLU A 70 11.74 -36.44 34.70
CA GLU A 70 11.97 -37.55 35.62
C GLU A 70 12.86 -38.65 35.03
N THR A 71 12.79 -38.90 33.72
CA THR A 71 13.67 -39.88 33.05
C THR A 71 15.13 -39.43 33.05
N ARG A 72 15.40 -38.13 32.90
CA ARG A 72 16.77 -37.57 32.95
C ARG A 72 17.39 -37.70 34.35
N VAL A 73 16.59 -37.59 35.41
CA VAL A 73 17.07 -37.74 36.80
C VAL A 73 17.39 -39.21 37.14
N GLN A 74 16.78 -40.18 36.46
CA GLN A 74 17.04 -41.61 36.69
C GLN A 74 18.29 -42.15 35.97
N GLU A 75 18.65 -41.59 34.81
CA GLU A 75 19.82 -42.05 34.04
C GLU A 75 21.16 -41.68 34.72
N HIS A 76 21.23 -40.56 35.45
CA HIS A 76 22.45 -40.17 36.18
C HIS A 76 22.68 -40.91 37.52
N LYS A 77 21.79 -41.81 37.94
CA LYS A 77 21.91 -42.57 39.21
C LYS A 77 22.31 -44.04 39.05
N LYS A 78 22.50 -44.55 37.82
CA LYS A 78 22.88 -45.95 37.55
C LYS A 78 24.27 -46.08 36.90
N VAL A 79 25.31 -45.52 37.53
CA VAL A 79 26.64 -46.13 37.43
C VAL A 79 26.92 -46.77 38.78
N GLY A 80 26.41 -48.00 38.94
CA GLY A 80 26.74 -48.84 40.07
C GLY A 80 28.25 -49.02 40.10
N SER A 81 28.88 -48.59 41.20
CA SER A 81 30.17 -49.10 41.61
C SER A 81 30.16 -50.63 41.45
N THR A 82 30.87 -51.15 40.45
CA THR A 82 31.17 -52.59 40.38
C THR A 82 32.14 -52.88 41.51
N GLN A 83 31.60 -53.04 42.72
CA GLN A 83 32.36 -53.41 43.89
C GLN A 83 32.82 -54.85 43.69
N LEU A 84 34.01 -55.04 43.12
CA LEU A 84 34.66 -56.34 43.02
C LEU A 84 34.69 -56.96 44.43
N LYS A 85 34.15 -58.17 44.58
CA LYS A 85 34.03 -58.85 45.87
C LYS A 85 35.41 -59.29 46.37
N THR A 86 36.17 -58.37 46.96
CA THR A 86 37.53 -58.60 47.45
C THR A 86 37.59 -59.21 48.86
N LYS A 87 36.46 -59.69 49.42
CA LYS A 87 36.41 -60.20 50.81
C LYS A 87 37.51 -61.22 51.13
N ARG A 88 37.72 -62.21 50.25
CA ARG A 88 38.77 -63.23 50.42
C ARG A 88 40.19 -62.68 50.29
N LEU A 89 40.40 -61.67 49.44
CA LEU A 89 41.70 -61.00 49.29
C LEU A 89 42.02 -60.15 50.53
N ARG A 90 41.01 -59.41 51.02
CA ARG A 90 41.10 -58.58 52.24
C ARG A 90 41.49 -59.41 53.45
N GLU A 91 40.86 -60.58 53.61
CA GLU A 91 41.11 -61.49 54.72
C GLU A 91 42.52 -62.09 54.67
N TYR A 92 43.00 -62.45 53.48
CA TYR A 92 44.37 -62.94 53.27
C TYR A 92 45.42 -61.87 53.58
N THR A 93 45.21 -60.62 53.12
CA THR A 93 46.11 -59.50 53.41
C THR A 93 46.21 -59.18 54.89
N ILE A 94 45.09 -59.22 55.63
CA ILE A 94 45.05 -58.97 57.08
C ILE A 94 45.75 -60.10 57.86
N LYS A 95 45.66 -61.35 57.39
CA LYS A 95 46.21 -62.53 58.08
C LYS A 95 47.71 -62.75 57.85
N CYS A 96 48.28 -62.22 56.77
CA CYS A 96 49.66 -62.49 56.37
C CYS A 96 50.71 -61.43 56.76
N HIS A 97 50.34 -60.28 57.32
CA HIS A 97 51.31 -59.22 57.63
C HIS A 97 51.04 -58.53 58.96
N SER A 98 51.32 -59.21 60.09
CA SER A 98 51.36 -58.58 61.41
C SER A 98 52.64 -57.76 61.68
N SER A 99 53.46 -57.48 60.65
CA SER A 99 54.75 -56.79 60.83
C SER A 99 55.19 -55.86 59.69
N MET A 100 54.36 -55.58 58.67
CA MET A 100 54.69 -54.55 57.66
C MET A 100 53.79 -53.32 57.83
N PRO A 101 54.33 -52.08 57.76
CA PRO A 101 53.51 -50.88 57.80
C PRO A 101 52.52 -50.90 56.63
N PRO A 102 51.32 -50.32 56.78
CA PRO A 102 50.27 -50.42 55.77
C PRO A 102 50.79 -49.86 54.46
N ASN A 103 51.06 -50.75 53.50
CA ASN A 103 51.64 -50.38 52.22
C ASN A 103 50.57 -49.62 51.38
N ASN A 104 50.52 -48.30 51.57
CA ASN A 104 49.58 -47.39 50.91
C ASN A 104 49.83 -47.27 49.40
N THR A 105 50.89 -47.88 48.88
CA THR A 105 51.29 -47.84 47.47
C THR A 105 50.16 -48.32 46.54
N TYR A 106 49.50 -49.45 46.85
CA TYR A 106 48.42 -49.98 46.01
C TYR A 106 47.17 -49.08 46.02
N ILE A 107 46.77 -48.58 47.19
CA ILE A 107 45.63 -47.65 47.32
C ILE A 107 45.93 -46.33 46.62
N ASN A 108 47.17 -45.83 46.69
CA ASN A 108 47.60 -44.64 45.98
C ASN A 108 47.59 -44.84 44.46
N PHE A 109 48.01 -46.01 43.95
CA PHE A 109 47.91 -46.33 42.53
C PHE A 109 46.46 -46.41 42.04
N GLU A 110 45.55 -47.01 42.81
CA GLU A 110 44.14 -47.06 42.45
C GLU A 110 43.49 -45.66 42.46
N ARG A 111 43.84 -44.82 43.44
CA ARG A 111 43.39 -43.41 43.49
C ARG A 111 43.94 -42.61 42.31
N PHE A 112 45.23 -42.77 42.00
CA PHE A 112 45.87 -42.11 40.88
C PHE A 112 45.22 -42.51 39.54
N ALA A 113 44.97 -43.81 39.33
CA ALA A 113 44.31 -44.29 38.11
C ALA A 113 42.91 -43.68 37.93
N ARG A 114 42.12 -43.56 39.00
CA ARG A 114 40.81 -42.90 38.95
C ARG A 114 40.92 -41.41 38.64
N ILE A 115 41.87 -40.71 39.25
CA ILE A 115 42.11 -39.29 38.99
C ILE A 115 42.49 -39.06 37.52
N VAL A 116 43.35 -39.91 36.96
CA VAL A 116 43.73 -39.83 35.53
C VAL A 116 42.50 -40.05 34.64
N GLU A 117 41.66 -41.03 34.96
CA GLU A 117 40.43 -41.27 34.21
C GLU A 117 39.46 -40.08 34.27
N ASP A 118 39.30 -39.48 35.45
CA ASP A 118 38.45 -38.31 35.66
C ASP A 118 39.00 -37.07 34.94
N ILE A 119 40.32 -36.87 34.93
CA ILE A 119 40.97 -35.82 34.14
C ILE A 119 40.68 -36.04 32.65
N SER A 120 40.88 -37.25 32.13
CA SER A 120 40.59 -37.55 30.73
C SER A 120 39.11 -37.39 30.37
N ARG A 121 38.18 -37.71 31.28
CA ARG A 121 36.75 -37.43 31.11
C ARG A 121 36.46 -35.94 31.04
N THR A 122 37.10 -35.17 31.91
CA THR A 122 36.95 -33.71 31.98
C THR A 122 37.52 -33.04 30.73
N GLU A 123 38.70 -33.44 30.26
CA GLU A 123 39.32 -32.94 29.04
C GLU A 123 38.45 -33.18 27.80
N ARG A 124 37.87 -34.38 27.68
CA ARG A 124 36.89 -34.67 26.62
C ARG A 124 35.66 -33.78 26.72
N GLY A 125 35.14 -33.56 27.93
CA GLY A 125 34.03 -32.65 28.18
C GLY A 125 34.34 -31.21 27.76
N CYS A 126 35.53 -30.70 28.11
CA CYS A 126 36.01 -29.39 27.69
C CYS A 126 36.15 -29.28 26.17
N GLY A 127 36.60 -30.34 25.50
CA GLY A 127 36.67 -30.40 24.04
C GLY A 127 35.29 -30.25 23.38
N VAL A 128 34.29 -30.98 23.87
CA VAL A 128 32.90 -30.86 23.37
C VAL A 128 32.32 -29.46 23.62
N LEU A 129 32.61 -28.89 24.80
CA LEU A 129 32.22 -27.52 25.15
C LEU A 129 32.88 -26.49 24.21
N ALA A 130 34.15 -26.66 23.88
CA ALA A 130 34.85 -25.79 22.94
C ALA A 130 34.21 -25.85 21.54
N THR A 131 33.92 -27.06 21.02
CA THR A 131 33.23 -27.20 19.73
C THR A 131 31.83 -26.58 19.73
N SER A 132 31.10 -26.68 20.85
CA SER A 132 29.79 -26.04 20.98
C SER A 132 29.90 -24.51 21.02
N ARG A 133 30.95 -23.97 21.63
CA ARG A 133 31.21 -22.52 21.66
C ARG A 133 31.53 -22.00 20.26
N ASP A 134 32.36 -22.72 19.52
CA ASP A 134 32.74 -22.32 18.16
C ASP A 134 31.52 -22.37 17.22
N SER A 135 30.70 -23.42 17.31
CA SER A 135 29.43 -23.51 16.57
C SER A 135 28.46 -22.37 16.92
N LEU A 136 28.32 -22.01 18.19
CA LEU A 136 27.48 -20.88 18.59
C LEU A 136 28.04 -19.54 18.06
N GLN A 137 29.36 -19.40 18.01
CA GLN A 137 30.00 -18.22 17.45
C GLN A 137 29.71 -18.08 15.95
N GLU A 138 29.77 -19.19 15.20
CA GLU A 138 29.39 -19.22 13.78
C GLU A 138 27.92 -18.82 13.58
N ASP A 139 27.01 -19.33 14.42
CA ASP A 139 25.59 -18.97 14.38
C ASP A 139 25.38 -17.47 14.67
N ILE A 140 26.10 -16.91 15.65
CA ILE A 140 26.04 -15.48 15.96
C ILE A 140 26.52 -14.65 14.77
N ASP A 141 27.65 -15.03 14.17
CA ASP A 141 28.21 -14.32 13.02
C ASP A 141 27.28 -14.38 11.80
N ALA A 142 26.62 -15.52 11.57
CA ALA A 142 25.59 -15.66 10.55
C ALA A 142 24.39 -14.75 10.80
N LEU A 143 23.89 -14.69 12.04
CA LEU A 143 22.79 -13.81 12.43
C LEU A 143 23.15 -12.33 12.26
N LEU A 144 24.36 -11.93 12.63
CA LEU A 144 24.85 -10.57 12.44
C LEU A 144 24.95 -10.21 10.95
N SER A 145 25.42 -11.13 10.12
CA SER A 145 25.47 -10.95 8.67
C SER A 145 24.07 -10.71 8.08
N ILE A 146 23.10 -11.56 8.42
CA ILE A 146 21.70 -11.42 7.98
C ILE A 146 21.10 -10.10 8.46
N TYR A 147 21.36 -9.72 9.71
CA TYR A 147 20.88 -8.46 10.27
C TYR A 147 21.43 -7.27 9.49
N ASN A 148 22.74 -7.24 9.23
CA ASN A 148 23.39 -6.15 8.49
C ASN A 148 22.88 -6.05 7.04
N GLU A 149 22.68 -7.20 6.36
CA GLU A 149 22.11 -7.23 5.02
C GLU A 149 20.68 -6.68 5.00
N LYS A 150 19.85 -7.09 5.97
CA LYS A 150 18.48 -6.57 6.11
C LYS A 150 18.47 -5.08 6.42
N GLU A 151 19.35 -4.61 7.30
CA GLU A 151 19.46 -3.18 7.62
C GLU A 151 19.85 -2.36 6.38
N ALA A 152 20.81 -2.85 5.58
CA ALA A 152 21.20 -2.23 4.32
C ALA A 152 20.02 -2.17 3.31
N TRP A 153 19.31 -3.28 3.15
CA TRP A 153 18.14 -3.36 2.27
C TRP A 153 17.05 -2.36 2.67
N TYR A 154 16.72 -2.26 3.97
CA TYR A 154 15.72 -1.29 4.44
C TYR A 154 16.16 0.15 4.21
N LYS A 155 17.45 0.45 4.33
CA LYS A 155 17.99 1.79 4.03
C LYS A 155 17.80 2.12 2.56
N GLU A 156 18.15 1.20 1.67
CA GLU A 156 18.00 1.38 0.22
C GLU A 156 16.53 1.54 -0.21
N GLU A 157 15.64 0.68 0.27
CA GLU A 157 14.22 0.75 -0.08
C GLU A 157 13.59 2.05 0.44
N ASN A 158 13.92 2.46 1.66
CA ASN A 158 13.45 3.73 2.23
C ASN A 158 13.96 4.93 1.43
N GLU A 159 15.21 4.89 0.97
CA GLU A 159 15.78 5.92 0.10
C GLU A 159 15.08 5.95 -1.26
N SER A 160 14.84 4.79 -1.88
CA SER A 160 14.07 4.64 -3.12
C SER A 160 12.66 5.24 -2.99
N VAL A 161 11.95 4.94 -1.90
CA VAL A 161 10.63 5.53 -1.61
C VAL A 161 10.72 7.05 -1.44
N ARG A 162 11.73 7.57 -0.72
CA ARG A 162 11.96 9.03 -0.61
C ARG A 162 12.16 9.70 -1.97
N HIS A 163 12.92 9.08 -2.86
CA HIS A 163 13.17 9.59 -4.21
C HIS A 163 11.87 9.62 -5.02
N LYS A 164 11.11 8.51 -5.05
CA LYS A 164 9.81 8.42 -5.74
C LYS A 164 8.81 9.46 -5.21
N LEU A 165 8.75 9.64 -3.89
CA LEU A 165 7.85 10.61 -3.26
C LEU A 165 8.25 12.05 -3.63
N SER A 166 9.56 12.35 -3.65
CA SER A 166 10.07 13.65 -4.08
C SER A 166 9.78 13.93 -5.55
N GLN A 167 9.93 12.93 -6.41
CA GLN A 167 9.56 13.01 -7.82
C GLN A 167 8.06 13.26 -8.00
N LEU A 168 7.20 12.52 -7.28
CA LEU A 168 5.75 12.70 -7.34
C LEU A 168 5.35 14.11 -6.85
N LYS A 169 5.96 14.60 -5.76
CA LYS A 169 5.73 15.98 -5.28
C LYS A 169 6.10 17.02 -6.33
N TYR A 170 7.20 16.82 -7.05
CA TYR A 170 7.60 17.73 -8.14
C TYR A 170 6.57 17.72 -9.27
N GLU A 171 6.15 16.55 -9.73
CA GLU A 171 5.12 16.44 -10.78
C GLU A 171 3.78 17.04 -10.36
N CYS A 172 3.33 16.83 -9.10
CA CYS A 172 2.14 17.48 -8.58
C CYS A 172 2.25 19.02 -8.65
N ARG A 173 3.38 19.59 -8.21
CA ARG A 173 3.60 21.05 -8.28
C ARG A 173 3.59 21.56 -9.72
N LYS A 174 4.18 20.81 -10.65
CA LYS A 174 4.18 21.13 -12.08
C LYS A 174 2.78 21.11 -12.68
N ILE A 175 1.97 20.09 -12.36
CA ILE A 175 0.58 20.02 -12.79
C ILE A 175 -0.24 21.16 -12.18
N GLU A 176 -0.02 21.49 -10.91
CA GLU A 176 -0.69 22.62 -10.25
C GLU A 176 -0.34 23.97 -10.88
N SER A 177 0.90 24.18 -11.33
CA SER A 177 1.27 25.41 -12.06
C SER A 177 0.60 25.46 -13.43
N LEU A 178 0.58 24.33 -14.17
CA LEU A 178 -0.09 24.26 -15.46
C LEU A 178 -1.60 24.52 -15.33
N ARG A 179 -2.25 23.95 -14.30
CA ARG A 179 -3.66 24.21 -14.00
C ARG A 179 -3.93 25.68 -13.71
N ARG A 180 -3.06 26.33 -12.93
CA ARG A 180 -3.19 27.78 -12.62
C ARG A 180 -3.07 28.62 -13.89
N HIS A 181 -2.10 28.31 -14.74
CA HIS A 181 -1.92 29.01 -16.01
C HIS A 181 -3.14 28.87 -16.93
N LEU A 182 -3.64 27.64 -17.12
CA LEU A 182 -4.84 27.39 -17.92
C LEU A 182 -6.07 28.11 -17.35
N GLN A 183 -6.17 28.24 -16.03
CA GLN A 183 -7.24 29.00 -15.39
C GLN A 183 -7.13 30.51 -15.65
N GLU A 184 -5.92 31.05 -15.81
CA GLU A 184 -5.70 32.43 -16.24
C GLU A 184 -6.08 32.62 -17.71
N GLU A 185 -5.74 31.67 -18.59
CA GLU A 185 -6.16 31.71 -20.00
C GLU A 185 -7.67 31.66 -20.16
N ILE A 186 -8.37 30.78 -19.43
CA ILE A 186 -9.83 30.71 -19.44
C ILE A 186 -10.44 32.06 -19.02
N LYS A 187 -9.90 32.68 -17.96
CA LYS A 187 -10.36 34.00 -17.51
C LYS A 187 -10.11 35.07 -18.58
N ALA A 188 -8.96 35.04 -19.24
CA ALA A 188 -8.65 35.97 -20.32
C ALA A 188 -9.64 35.82 -21.49
N VAL A 189 -9.94 34.58 -21.89
CA VAL A 189 -10.94 34.28 -22.93
C VAL A 189 -12.33 34.77 -22.52
N ASP A 190 -12.77 34.52 -21.28
CA ASP A 190 -14.05 35.01 -20.76
C ASP A 190 -14.13 36.55 -20.79
N THR A 191 -13.06 37.25 -20.41
CA THR A 191 -13.04 38.73 -20.50
C THR A 191 -13.11 39.23 -21.95
N SER A 192 -12.48 38.52 -22.89
CA SER A 192 -12.58 38.84 -24.31
C SER A 192 -13.99 38.57 -24.85
N LEU A 193 -14.57 37.42 -24.50
CA LEU A 193 -15.91 37.01 -24.90
C LEU A 193 -16.99 37.97 -24.38
N THR A 194 -16.90 38.36 -23.10
CA THR A 194 -17.80 39.37 -22.52
C THR A 194 -17.67 40.72 -23.21
N GLY A 195 -16.45 41.12 -23.61
CA GLY A 195 -16.21 42.29 -24.44
C GLY A 195 -16.89 42.21 -25.82
N VAL A 196 -16.77 41.07 -26.51
CA VAL A 196 -17.43 40.84 -27.80
C VAL A 196 -18.95 40.80 -27.66
N ALA A 197 -19.46 40.11 -26.64
CA ALA A 197 -20.89 40.06 -26.34
C ALA A 197 -21.45 41.47 -26.07
N GLY A 198 -20.73 42.29 -25.31
CA GLY A 198 -21.08 43.70 -25.09
C GLY A 198 -21.18 44.48 -26.41
N LYS A 199 -20.18 44.36 -27.30
CA LYS A 199 -20.22 44.99 -28.63
C LYS A 199 -21.41 44.51 -29.46
N TYR A 200 -21.71 43.20 -29.45
CA TYR A 200 -22.86 42.63 -30.15
C TYR A 200 -24.18 43.20 -29.63
N THR A 201 -24.36 43.28 -28.31
CA THR A 201 -25.57 43.88 -27.72
C THR A 201 -25.73 45.36 -28.06
N GLY A 202 -24.61 46.12 -28.09
CA GLY A 202 -24.62 47.51 -28.54
C GLY A 202 -25.04 47.65 -30.00
N LEU A 203 -24.49 46.80 -30.88
CA LEU A 203 -24.87 46.78 -32.29
C LEU A 203 -26.34 46.36 -32.48
N GLN A 204 -26.81 45.37 -31.72
CA GLN A 204 -28.21 44.95 -31.73
C GLN A 204 -29.15 46.11 -31.33
N GLY A 205 -28.79 46.87 -30.29
CA GLY A 205 -29.55 48.07 -29.90
C GLY A 205 -29.60 49.12 -31.00
N GLN A 206 -28.48 49.37 -31.70
CA GLN A 206 -28.45 50.29 -32.85
C GLN A 206 -29.36 49.84 -33.98
N TYR A 207 -29.37 48.55 -34.32
CA TYR A 207 -30.30 47.99 -35.32
C TYR A 207 -31.76 48.15 -34.90
N GLU A 208 -32.07 47.96 -33.61
CA GLU A 208 -33.42 48.15 -33.08
C GLU A 208 -33.88 49.62 -33.14
N SER A 209 -33.01 50.57 -32.80
CA SER A 209 -33.27 52.01 -32.97
C SER A 209 -33.51 52.38 -34.43
N LEU A 210 -32.62 51.98 -35.34
CA LEU A 210 -32.78 52.26 -36.77
C LEU A 210 -34.06 51.66 -37.34
N ARG A 211 -34.44 50.45 -36.87
CA ARG A 211 -35.70 49.80 -37.23
C ARG A 211 -36.91 50.58 -36.74
N GLN A 212 -36.86 51.16 -35.55
CA GLN A 212 -37.92 52.02 -35.02
C GLN A 212 -38.04 53.31 -35.82
N GLU A 213 -36.94 54.02 -36.06
CA GLU A 213 -36.91 55.23 -36.90
C GLU A 213 -37.53 54.95 -38.28
N LEU A 214 -37.09 53.88 -38.95
CA LEU A 214 -37.66 53.48 -40.23
C LEU A 214 -39.17 53.22 -40.15
N SER A 215 -39.65 52.62 -39.05
CA SER A 215 -41.07 52.36 -38.86
C SER A 215 -41.89 53.63 -38.60
N GLU A 216 -41.31 54.60 -37.90
CA GLU A 216 -41.92 55.91 -37.65
C GLU A 216 -41.99 56.72 -38.94
N GLU A 217 -40.92 56.73 -39.73
CA GLU A 217 -40.89 57.35 -41.06
C GLU A 217 -41.92 56.73 -42.01
N LEU A 218 -42.01 55.39 -42.04
CA LEU A 218 -43.03 54.70 -42.84
C LEU A 218 -44.45 55.05 -42.39
N LYS A 219 -44.68 55.13 -41.07
CA LYS A 219 -45.98 55.52 -40.51
C LYS A 219 -46.30 56.98 -40.85
N TRP A 220 -45.32 57.88 -40.75
CA TRP A 220 -45.48 59.28 -41.13
C TRP A 220 -45.84 59.43 -42.60
N ILE A 221 -45.16 58.71 -43.50
CA ILE A 221 -45.50 58.67 -44.94
C ILE A 221 -46.93 58.14 -45.12
N GLN A 222 -47.32 57.10 -44.39
CA GLN A 222 -48.65 56.53 -44.50
C GLN A 222 -49.76 57.48 -44.00
N ASP A 223 -49.53 58.17 -42.89
CA ASP A 223 -50.44 59.18 -42.35
C ASP A 223 -50.54 60.40 -43.30
N LEU A 224 -49.42 60.85 -43.85
CA LEU A 224 -49.35 61.90 -44.86
C LEU A 224 -50.15 61.53 -46.12
N MET A 225 -49.92 60.33 -46.68
CA MET A 225 -50.68 59.81 -47.82
C MET A 225 -52.18 59.70 -47.53
N SER A 226 -52.55 59.32 -46.30
CA SER A 226 -53.95 59.24 -45.87
C SER A 226 -54.60 60.62 -45.75
N SER A 227 -53.84 61.63 -45.33
CA SER A 227 -54.31 63.03 -45.26
C SER A 227 -54.64 63.61 -46.64
N PHE A 228 -53.81 63.30 -47.66
CA PHE A 228 -54.08 63.70 -49.05
C PHE A 228 -55.29 62.98 -49.65
N GLN A 229 -55.58 61.74 -49.24
CA GLN A 229 -56.78 61.02 -49.68
C GLN A 229 -58.07 61.58 -49.07
N LEU A 230 -58.01 62.15 -47.86
CA LEU A 230 -59.16 62.79 -47.19
C LEU A 230 -59.49 64.17 -47.77
N GLU A 231 -58.49 64.92 -48.25
CA GLU A 231 -58.71 66.19 -48.96
C GLU A 231 -59.21 65.99 -50.40
N ASN A 232 -59.01 64.80 -50.99
CA ASN A 232 -59.41 64.51 -52.37
C ASN A 232 -60.89 64.11 -52.53
N GLU A 233 -61.69 64.11 -51.45
CA GLU A 233 -63.16 64.01 -51.54
C GLU A 233 -63.80 65.31 -52.07
N PHE A 234 -63.01 66.38 -52.28
CA PHE A 234 -63.45 67.66 -52.83
C PHE A 234 -62.55 68.19 -53.96
N CYS A 235 -62.06 67.37 -54.90
CA CYS A 235 -61.83 67.89 -56.26
C CYS A 235 -61.68 66.83 -57.35
N VAL A 236 -62.37 67.09 -58.45
CA VAL A 236 -62.37 66.27 -59.66
C VAL A 236 -61.04 66.37 -60.40
N ASN A 237 -60.43 65.21 -60.62
CA ASN A 237 -59.65 64.78 -61.79
C ASN A 237 -58.63 65.80 -62.38
N ARG A 238 -57.36 65.68 -61.96
CA ARG A 238 -56.19 65.93 -62.83
C ARG A 238 -54.92 65.31 -62.25
N ASN A 239 -54.36 64.36 -63.00
CA ASN A 239 -52.94 64.16 -63.37
C ASN A 239 -51.75 64.67 -62.50
N PHE A 240 -51.92 64.97 -61.22
CA PHE A 240 -50.86 65.45 -60.34
C PHE A 240 -50.06 64.31 -59.67
N ASP A 241 -50.66 63.12 -59.51
CA ASP A 241 -50.03 61.98 -58.83
C ASP A 241 -48.75 61.47 -59.53
N SER A 242 -48.67 61.55 -60.86
CA SER A 242 -47.55 60.92 -61.59
C SER A 242 -46.25 61.74 -61.55
N VAL A 243 -46.33 63.06 -61.42
CA VAL A 243 -45.16 63.96 -61.37
C VAL A 243 -44.54 63.93 -59.98
N PHE A 244 -45.37 64.01 -58.94
CA PHE A 244 -44.90 63.98 -57.56
C PHE A 244 -44.29 62.62 -57.20
N SER A 245 -44.91 61.53 -57.66
CA SER A 245 -44.39 60.16 -57.52
C SER A 245 -42.98 60.01 -58.12
N LYS A 246 -42.67 60.69 -59.22
CA LYS A 246 -41.43 60.49 -59.96
C LYS A 246 -40.24 61.18 -59.29
N ASP A 247 -40.40 62.44 -58.88
CA ASP A 247 -39.34 63.21 -58.21
C ASP A 247 -39.02 62.69 -56.81
N VAL A 248 -40.03 62.20 -56.08
CA VAL A 248 -39.83 61.57 -54.76
C VAL A 248 -39.09 60.24 -54.91
N ASN A 249 -39.41 59.44 -55.94
CA ASN A 249 -38.70 58.18 -56.21
C ASN A 249 -37.24 58.41 -56.60
N GLU A 250 -36.96 59.43 -57.42
CA GLU A 250 -35.61 59.80 -57.83
C GLU A 250 -34.77 60.25 -56.62
N SER A 251 -35.36 61.07 -55.75
CA SER A 251 -34.71 61.57 -54.52
C SER A 251 -34.44 60.46 -53.49
N LEU A 252 -35.39 59.53 -53.32
CA LEU A 252 -35.19 58.34 -52.48
C LEU A 252 -34.09 57.42 -53.04
N ARG A 253 -33.99 57.32 -54.37
CA ARG A 253 -32.93 56.55 -55.04
C ARG A 253 -31.55 57.12 -54.79
N GLU A 254 -31.39 58.44 -54.80
CA GLU A 254 -30.12 59.10 -54.51
C GLU A 254 -29.70 58.94 -53.04
N LEU A 255 -30.65 59.05 -52.09
CA LEU A 255 -30.37 58.86 -50.66
C LEU A 255 -29.93 57.44 -50.32
N LEU A 256 -30.59 56.43 -50.88
CA LEU A 256 -30.24 55.02 -50.68
C LEU A 256 -28.88 54.63 -51.30
N ASN A 257 -28.46 55.30 -52.38
CA ASN A 257 -27.15 55.09 -52.97
C ASN A 257 -26.02 55.80 -52.20
N ARG A 258 -26.32 56.89 -51.50
CA ARG A 258 -25.32 57.68 -50.76
C ARG A 258 -24.99 57.11 -49.38
N SER A 259 -25.93 56.44 -48.71
CA SER A 259 -25.73 55.90 -47.35
C SER A 259 -25.07 54.52 -47.28
N ARG A 260 -24.88 53.84 -48.42
CA ARG A 260 -24.53 52.40 -48.43
C ARG A 260 -23.04 52.04 -48.52
N CYS A 261 -22.11 52.98 -48.73
CA CYS A 261 -20.78 52.60 -49.22
C CYS A 261 -19.57 52.96 -48.34
N GLU A 262 -19.58 54.02 -47.52
CA GLU A 262 -18.33 54.47 -46.88
C GLU A 262 -18.15 54.01 -45.42
N GLU A 263 -19.21 54.00 -44.59
CA GLU A 263 -19.04 53.73 -43.15
C GLU A 263 -18.99 52.24 -42.79
N PHE A 264 -19.64 51.37 -43.58
CA PHE A 264 -19.71 49.94 -43.29
C PHE A 264 -18.41 49.17 -43.63
N LEU A 265 -17.62 49.68 -44.58
CA LEU A 265 -16.34 49.08 -44.98
C LEU A 265 -15.16 49.52 -44.10
N ALA A 266 -15.23 50.70 -43.48
CA ALA A 266 -14.20 51.18 -42.57
C ALA A 266 -14.17 50.41 -41.23
N GLY A 267 -15.31 49.88 -40.78
CA GLY A 267 -15.42 49.14 -39.51
C GLY A 267 -14.91 47.69 -39.54
N LEU A 268 -14.62 47.13 -40.71
CA LEU A 268 -14.21 45.73 -40.89
C LEU A 268 -12.68 45.51 -40.98
N ASN A 269 -11.87 46.56 -40.92
CA ASN A 269 -10.41 46.43 -40.80
C ASN A 269 -10.02 46.08 -39.35
N LEU A 270 -10.36 44.87 -38.90
CA LEU A 270 -9.78 44.25 -37.72
C LEU A 270 -8.50 43.53 -38.16
N GLY A 271 -7.35 44.09 -37.75
CA GLY A 271 -6.03 43.58 -38.11
C GLY A 271 -5.85 42.11 -37.77
N VAL A 272 -5.71 41.30 -38.81
CA VAL A 272 -4.96 40.05 -38.75
C VAL A 272 -3.49 40.45 -38.78
N ALA A 273 -2.95 40.78 -37.60
CA ALA A 273 -1.52 40.80 -37.41
C ALA A 273 -1.06 39.35 -37.26
N GLU A 274 -0.28 38.91 -38.25
CA GLU A 274 0.49 37.69 -38.24
C GLU A 274 1.29 37.57 -36.93
N SER A 275 1.04 36.51 -36.16
CA SER A 275 1.95 36.05 -35.13
C SER A 275 2.65 34.78 -35.63
N HIS A 276 3.73 34.99 -36.37
CA HIS A 276 4.83 34.03 -36.44
C HIS A 276 5.52 34.01 -35.07
N GLN A 277 5.40 32.92 -34.31
CA GLN A 277 6.51 32.15 -33.75
C GLN A 277 6.01 30.86 -33.08
#